data_AF-A0A3B6JGX5-F1
#
_entry.id   AF-A0A3B6JGX5-F1
#
_cell.length_a   1.000
_cell.length_b   1.000
_cell.length_c   1.000
_cell.angle_alpha   90.00
_cell.angle_beta   90.00
_cell.angle_gamma   90.00
#
_symmetry.space_group_name_H-M   'P 1'
#
loop_
_entity.id
_entity.type
_entity.pdbx_description
1 polymer ?
#
loop_
_entity_poly.entity_id
_entity_poly.type
_entity_poly.pdbx_seq_one_letter_code
_entity_poly.pdbx_strand_id
1 'polypeptide(L)'
;MLPRHSFISIDCGYTANQTYTDSRTGISYASDEGYTDAGLIHPVDKGNLQTDLADRYLNLRFFPSGERNCYTLRSLTPGGKYLVRAAFGYGDYDKLNKNPTFDLYFGVNYWTTVTIVSSSTAYVFEIIAVCPADFLQICLVNKGSGTPFISGLDLRSLTSDLYLEANVTQSLVLLSFFRDTVGFGPNRYHFGTNYQHIRFPDDPYDRMWQRYENVDGWTDVPNKSNGEIKNSTNDNYDAPSAVMRSASIPVNDSRMDLSWSSDSSMNVGVDPKFFLVLYFAELEAVQELRQFDVSVDNNPLASAFSPKFLLPTVLSGIVQGSNEHSISLVATSNSALQPLISAMEIYMLRPVNESTTDSLDANAMMTIQEKFSVKKNWVGDPCAPISFAWNGLKL
;
A
#
# COMPACT_ATOMS: atom_id res chain seq x y z
N MET A 1 -0.42 2.50 -28.31
CA MET A 1 -0.04 1.28 -27.57
C MET A 1 0.59 1.75 -26.27
N LEU A 2 -0.10 1.60 -25.14
CA LEU A 2 0.47 1.87 -23.82
C LEU A 2 1.58 0.84 -23.56
N PRO A 3 2.69 1.21 -22.87
CA PRO A 3 3.70 0.22 -22.50
C PRO A 3 3.01 -0.85 -21.65
N ARG A 4 3.30 -2.13 -21.91
CA ARG A 4 2.89 -3.19 -20.98
C ARG A 4 3.53 -2.84 -19.63
N HIS A 5 2.72 -2.47 -18.63
CA HIS A 5 3.20 -2.29 -17.28
C HIS A 5 3.93 -3.58 -16.86
N SER A 6 5.23 -3.48 -16.57
CA SER A 6 6.03 -4.63 -16.16
C SER A 6 5.74 -4.94 -14.69
N PHE A 7 4.70 -5.73 -14.44
CA PHE A 7 4.40 -6.22 -13.10
C PHE A 7 5.40 -7.30 -12.70
N ILE A 8 5.90 -7.20 -11.48
CA ILE A 8 6.55 -8.31 -10.78
C ILE A 8 5.58 -8.74 -9.69
N SER A 9 5.12 -9.98 -9.72
CA SER A 9 4.22 -10.53 -8.69
C SER A 9 4.79 -11.87 -8.24
N ILE A 10 5.16 -11.96 -6.97
CA ILE A 10 5.86 -13.10 -6.40
C ILE A 10 4.95 -13.78 -5.39
N ASP A 11 4.76 -15.08 -5.55
CA ASP A 11 4.15 -15.98 -4.57
C ASP A 11 5.28 -16.66 -3.78
N CYS A 12 5.48 -16.20 -2.53
CA CYS A 12 6.63 -16.57 -1.74
C CYS A 12 6.44 -17.97 -1.15
N GLY A 13 7.37 -18.87 -1.45
CA GLY A 13 7.27 -20.27 -1.09
C GLY A 13 6.46 -21.14 -2.07
N TYR A 14 6.00 -20.59 -3.18
CA TYR A 14 5.37 -21.39 -4.24
C TYR A 14 6.40 -22.29 -4.94
N THR A 15 6.10 -23.58 -5.04
CA THR A 15 7.00 -24.59 -5.62
C THR A 15 6.36 -25.46 -6.70
N ALA A 16 5.05 -25.33 -6.95
CA ALA A 16 4.35 -26.23 -7.85
C ALA A 16 4.73 -26.00 -9.33
N ASN A 17 4.98 -24.74 -9.72
CA ASN A 17 5.44 -24.36 -11.06
C ASN A 17 6.32 -23.10 -10.96
N GLN A 18 6.97 -22.71 -12.06
CA GLN A 18 7.70 -21.44 -12.12
C GLN A 18 6.75 -20.23 -12.09
N THR A 19 5.60 -20.34 -12.76
CA THR A 19 4.59 -19.28 -12.84
C THR A 19 3.18 -19.85 -12.89
N TYR A 20 2.20 -19.08 -12.44
CA TYR A 20 0.77 -19.33 -12.67
C TYR A 20 0.03 -18.02 -12.91
N THR A 21 -1.17 -18.08 -13.47
CA THR A 21 -2.03 -16.90 -13.67
C THR A 21 -3.17 -16.92 -12.67
N ASP A 22 -3.31 -15.85 -11.89
CA ASP A 22 -4.44 -15.68 -10.98
C ASP A 22 -5.73 -15.50 -11.80
N SER A 23 -6.72 -16.34 -11.57
CA SER A 23 -7.93 -16.36 -12.38
C SER A 23 -8.84 -15.15 -12.17
N ARG A 24 -8.70 -14.44 -11.03
CA ARG A 24 -9.55 -13.29 -10.68
C ARG A 24 -9.03 -12.00 -11.29
N THR A 25 -7.73 -11.78 -11.23
CA THR A 25 -7.08 -10.56 -11.73
C THR A 25 -6.49 -10.75 -13.13
N GLY A 26 -6.17 -11.98 -13.53
CA GLY A 26 -5.40 -12.26 -14.75
C GLY A 26 -3.90 -11.95 -14.62
N ILE A 27 -3.42 -11.59 -13.41
CA ILE A 27 -2.02 -11.32 -13.15
C ILE A 27 -1.23 -12.63 -13.13
N SER A 28 -0.07 -12.64 -13.79
CA SER A 28 0.89 -13.74 -13.68
C SER A 28 1.70 -13.58 -12.39
N TYR A 29 1.72 -14.63 -11.58
CA TYR A 29 2.58 -14.77 -10.41
C TYR A 29 3.74 -15.71 -10.74
N ALA A 30 4.92 -15.42 -10.20
CA ALA A 30 6.10 -16.26 -10.25
C ALA A 30 6.41 -16.83 -8.86
N SER A 31 7.11 -17.97 -8.81
CA SER A 31 7.79 -18.40 -7.58
C SER A 31 8.84 -17.37 -7.14
N ASP A 32 9.26 -17.44 -5.89
CA ASP A 32 10.33 -16.59 -5.35
C ASP A 32 11.76 -17.06 -5.71
N GLU A 33 11.88 -18.09 -6.55
CA GLU A 33 13.15 -18.57 -7.05
C GLU A 33 13.86 -17.49 -7.87
N GLY A 34 15.15 -17.25 -7.57
CA GLY A 34 15.95 -16.21 -8.21
C GLY A 34 15.79 -14.81 -7.63
N TYR A 35 14.82 -14.59 -6.72
CA TYR A 35 14.68 -13.33 -5.99
C TYR A 35 15.34 -13.36 -4.60
N THR A 36 15.42 -14.55 -3.98
CA THR A 36 16.13 -14.76 -2.72
C THR A 36 16.69 -16.19 -2.67
N ASP A 37 17.86 -16.37 -2.06
CA ASP A 37 18.52 -17.67 -1.84
C ASP A 37 18.47 -18.12 -0.37
N ALA A 38 17.84 -17.31 0.49
CA ALA A 38 17.72 -17.52 1.92
C ALA A 38 16.33 -18.02 2.32
N GLY A 39 16.22 -18.45 3.57
CA GLY A 39 14.96 -18.88 4.17
C GLY A 39 14.49 -20.27 3.76
N LEU A 40 13.38 -20.66 4.35
CA LEU A 40 12.73 -21.95 4.19
C LEU A 40 11.27 -21.72 3.81
N ILE A 41 10.66 -22.72 3.17
CA ILE A 41 9.27 -22.66 2.71
C ILE A 41 8.38 -23.45 3.68
N HIS A 42 7.16 -22.97 3.90
CA HIS A 42 6.15 -23.73 4.60
C HIS A 42 4.75 -23.52 3.99
N PRO A 43 3.94 -24.57 3.83
CA PRO A 43 2.53 -24.40 3.47
C PRO A 43 1.76 -23.82 4.65
N VAL A 44 0.76 -22.98 4.36
CA VAL A 44 -0.14 -22.43 5.37
C VAL A 44 -1.49 -23.13 5.23
N ASP A 45 -2.05 -23.60 6.34
CA ASP A 45 -3.39 -24.17 6.31
C ASP A 45 -4.41 -23.06 6.03
N LYS A 46 -5.11 -23.17 4.90
CA LYS A 46 -6.16 -22.21 4.50
C LYS A 46 -7.24 -22.07 5.57
N GLY A 47 -7.55 -23.14 6.30
CA GLY A 47 -8.55 -23.13 7.36
C GLY A 47 -8.17 -22.27 8.57
N ASN A 48 -6.88 -21.95 8.72
CA ASN A 48 -6.40 -21.09 9.80
C ASN A 48 -6.48 -19.60 9.46
N LEU A 49 -6.71 -19.24 8.20
CA LEU A 49 -6.78 -17.85 7.74
C LEU A 49 -8.22 -17.42 7.43
N GLN A 50 -8.43 -16.10 7.33
CA GLN A 50 -9.68 -15.50 6.88
C GLN A 50 -10.07 -16.00 5.48
N THR A 51 -11.37 -15.98 5.18
CA THR A 51 -11.89 -16.43 3.89
C THR A 51 -11.51 -15.48 2.75
N ASP A 52 -11.69 -15.95 1.50
CA ASP A 52 -11.55 -15.15 0.27
C ASP A 52 -10.15 -14.56 -0.02
N LEU A 53 -9.11 -15.13 0.62
CA LEU A 53 -7.72 -14.87 0.29
C LEU A 53 -7.31 -15.49 -1.04
N ALA A 54 -6.36 -14.82 -1.72
CA ALA A 54 -5.72 -15.34 -2.92
C ALA A 54 -4.78 -16.52 -2.59
N ASP A 55 -4.50 -17.36 -3.57
CA ASP A 55 -3.70 -18.58 -3.39
C ASP A 55 -2.27 -18.31 -2.88
N ARG A 56 -1.75 -17.10 -3.08
CA ARG A 56 -0.44 -16.67 -2.55
C ARG A 56 -0.31 -16.71 -1.02
N TYR A 57 -1.43 -16.80 -0.29
CA TYR A 57 -1.42 -16.94 1.16
C TYR A 57 -1.34 -18.40 1.62
N LEU A 58 -1.37 -19.37 0.70
CA LEU A 58 -1.30 -20.80 0.98
C LEU A 58 0.13 -21.30 1.19
N ASN A 59 1.12 -20.47 0.88
CA ASN A 59 2.53 -20.72 1.16
C ASN A 59 3.15 -19.46 1.76
N LEU A 60 4.28 -19.67 2.43
CA LEU A 60 5.15 -18.59 2.83
C LEU A 60 6.61 -19.02 2.76
N ARG A 61 7.48 -18.02 2.68
CA ARG A 61 8.90 -18.18 3.00
C ARG A 61 9.18 -17.52 4.35
N PHE A 62 9.88 -18.24 5.22
CA PHE A 62 10.29 -17.76 6.53
C PHE A 62 11.81 -17.81 6.71
N PHE A 63 12.34 -16.96 7.59
CA PHE A 63 13.77 -16.72 7.76
C PHE A 63 14.20 -16.98 9.21
N PRO A 64 14.46 -18.24 9.60
CA PRO A 64 14.76 -18.61 10.99
C PRO A 64 16.15 -18.16 11.45
N SER A 65 16.99 -17.70 10.53
CA SER A 65 18.36 -17.27 10.78
C SER A 65 18.67 -16.01 9.98
N GLY A 66 19.71 -15.28 10.39
CA GLY A 66 20.08 -14.00 9.81
C GLY A 66 19.32 -12.85 10.44
N GLU A 67 20.05 -11.76 10.70
CA GLU A 67 19.47 -10.52 11.21
C GLU A 67 18.67 -9.79 10.12
N ARG A 68 19.11 -9.90 8.87
CA ARG A 68 18.51 -9.25 7.69
C ARG A 68 18.41 -10.26 6.56
N ASN A 69 17.24 -10.35 5.94
CA ASN A 69 16.95 -11.27 4.84
C ASN A 69 16.26 -10.50 3.71
N CYS A 70 16.78 -10.56 2.49
CA CYS A 70 16.33 -9.70 1.40
C CYS A 70 15.88 -10.47 0.17
N TYR A 71 14.85 -9.92 -0.49
CA TYR A 71 14.52 -10.18 -1.88
C TYR A 71 15.20 -9.13 -2.75
N THR A 72 15.78 -9.52 -3.87
CA THR A 72 16.36 -8.60 -4.86
C THR A 72 15.51 -8.59 -6.13
N LEU A 73 14.82 -7.48 -6.37
CA LEU A 73 14.07 -7.20 -7.58
C LEU A 73 15.00 -6.49 -8.56
N ARG A 74 15.17 -7.03 -9.77
CA ARG A 74 16.11 -6.52 -10.79
C ARG A 74 15.38 -5.97 -12.00
N SER A 75 16.13 -5.37 -12.93
CA SER A 75 15.61 -4.80 -14.18
C SER A 75 14.65 -3.62 -13.96
N LEU A 76 14.93 -2.83 -12.91
CA LEU A 76 14.22 -1.59 -12.64
C LEU A 76 14.86 -0.43 -13.42
N THR A 77 14.13 0.67 -13.52
CA THR A 77 14.63 1.91 -14.10
C THR A 77 15.16 2.79 -12.97
N PRO A 78 16.45 3.16 -12.97
CA PRO A 78 16.97 4.16 -12.03
C PRO A 78 16.17 5.47 -12.11
N GLY A 79 15.76 5.99 -10.95
CA GLY A 79 14.84 7.13 -10.85
C GLY A 79 13.36 6.80 -11.09
N GLY A 80 13.03 5.54 -11.37
CA GLY A 80 11.66 5.07 -11.56
C GLY A 80 10.85 5.09 -10.26
N LYS A 81 9.55 5.36 -10.38
CA LYS A 81 8.60 5.35 -9.26
C LYS A 81 7.84 4.03 -9.24
N TYR A 82 7.77 3.43 -8.06
CA TYR A 82 7.19 2.10 -7.89
C TYR A 82 6.27 2.05 -6.68
N LEU A 83 5.13 1.38 -6.84
CA LEU A 83 4.36 0.84 -5.73
C LEU A 83 4.89 -0.56 -5.43
N VAL A 84 5.25 -0.79 -4.17
CA VAL A 84 5.64 -2.10 -3.66
C VAL A 84 4.67 -2.55 -2.60
N ARG A 85 4.22 -3.80 -2.68
CA ARG A 85 3.28 -4.42 -1.74
C ARG A 85 3.88 -5.70 -1.17
N ALA A 86 3.95 -5.80 0.15
CA ALA A 86 4.31 -7.03 0.84
C ALA A 86 3.07 -7.63 1.54
N ALA A 87 2.85 -8.93 1.38
CA ALA A 87 1.71 -9.66 1.89
C ALA A 87 2.13 -10.76 2.87
N PHE A 88 1.35 -10.92 3.95
CA PHE A 88 1.67 -11.81 5.07
C PHE A 88 0.40 -12.56 5.51
N GLY A 89 0.42 -13.89 5.44
CA GLY A 89 -0.57 -14.77 6.09
C GLY A 89 0.15 -15.73 7.01
N TYR A 90 0.09 -15.50 8.32
CA TYR A 90 0.84 -16.30 9.31
C TYR A 90 0.21 -17.70 9.49
N GLY A 91 -1.10 -17.76 9.71
CA GLY A 91 -1.87 -19.01 9.85
C GLY A 91 -1.36 -19.96 10.94
N ASP A 92 -0.56 -19.44 11.88
CA ASP A 92 0.21 -20.22 12.86
C ASP A 92 0.95 -21.41 12.24
N TYR A 93 1.60 -21.17 11.09
CA TYR A 93 2.22 -22.23 10.27
C TYR A 93 3.23 -23.09 11.07
N ASP A 94 3.90 -22.50 12.06
CA ASP A 94 4.92 -23.14 12.89
C ASP A 94 4.36 -23.78 14.18
N LYS A 95 3.05 -23.60 14.44
CA LYS A 95 2.32 -24.11 15.61
C LYS A 95 2.85 -23.61 16.95
N LEU A 96 3.56 -22.48 16.96
CA LEU A 96 4.12 -21.91 18.18
C LEU A 96 3.12 -21.05 18.95
N ASN A 97 1.99 -20.67 18.34
CA ASN A 97 1.04 -19.69 18.89
C ASN A 97 1.75 -18.41 19.36
N LYS A 98 2.81 -18.02 18.65
CA LYS A 98 3.61 -16.84 18.98
C LYS A 98 3.72 -15.94 17.75
N ASN A 99 2.85 -14.94 17.72
CA ASN A 99 2.81 -14.02 16.60
C ASN A 99 4.14 -13.25 16.46
N PRO A 100 4.73 -13.21 15.26
CA PRO A 100 6.00 -12.56 15.04
C PRO A 100 5.88 -11.03 14.87
N THR A 101 6.97 -10.33 15.19
CA THR A 101 7.16 -8.91 14.91
C THR A 101 8.56 -8.67 14.37
N PHE A 102 8.64 -7.99 13.23
CA PHE A 102 9.89 -7.74 12.50
C PHE A 102 9.77 -6.47 11.64
N ASP A 103 10.89 -5.92 11.18
CA ASP A 103 10.87 -4.69 10.38
C ASP A 103 10.98 -5.00 8.88
N LEU A 104 10.33 -4.18 8.07
CA LEU A 104 10.50 -4.11 6.63
C LEU A 104 11.36 -2.91 6.25
N TYR A 105 12.22 -3.12 5.26
CA TYR A 105 13.06 -2.09 4.66
C TYR A 105 12.84 -2.06 3.15
N PHE A 106 12.72 -0.84 2.62
CA PHE A 106 12.76 -0.54 1.19
C PHE A 106 14.18 -0.08 0.85
N GLY A 107 14.95 -0.96 0.21
CA GLY A 107 16.41 -0.81 0.09
C GLY A 107 17.03 -0.70 1.48
N VAL A 108 17.77 0.38 1.70
CA VAL A 108 18.43 0.68 2.99
C VAL A 108 17.53 1.43 3.97
N ASN A 109 16.38 1.94 3.51
CA ASN A 109 15.51 2.78 4.31
C ASN A 109 14.42 1.97 5.03
N TYR A 110 14.18 2.28 6.29
CA TYR A 110 13.13 1.66 7.09
C TYR A 110 11.76 1.95 6.47
N TRP A 111 10.97 0.91 6.20
CA TRP A 111 9.63 1.05 5.62
C TRP A 111 8.55 1.00 6.69
N THR A 112 8.46 -0.07 7.48
CA THR A 112 7.45 -0.22 8.54
C THR A 112 7.77 -1.40 9.45
N THR A 113 7.12 -1.52 10.60
CA THR A 113 7.12 -2.76 11.40
C THR A 113 5.96 -3.63 10.94
N VAL A 114 6.21 -4.91 10.71
CA VAL A 114 5.18 -5.93 10.55
C VAL A 114 4.90 -6.52 11.93
N THR A 115 3.69 -6.26 12.44
CA THR A 115 3.22 -6.83 13.71
C THR A 115 2.01 -7.71 13.43
N ILE A 116 2.19 -9.02 13.58
CA ILE A 116 1.06 -9.95 13.49
C ILE A 116 0.31 -9.91 14.83
N VAL A 117 -0.94 -9.47 14.81
CA VAL A 117 -1.77 -9.41 16.04
C VAL A 117 -2.79 -10.55 16.09
N SER A 118 -3.15 -11.11 14.94
CA SER A 118 -4.04 -12.25 14.78
C SER A 118 -3.41 -13.23 13.79
N SER A 119 -3.30 -14.49 14.19
CA SER A 119 -2.75 -15.53 13.32
C SER A 119 -3.65 -15.87 12.14
N SER A 120 -4.95 -15.60 12.25
CA SER A 120 -5.94 -15.86 11.21
C SER A 120 -6.14 -14.71 10.23
N THR A 121 -5.52 -13.55 10.47
CA THR A 121 -5.70 -12.36 9.64
C THR A 121 -4.57 -12.25 8.62
N ALA A 122 -4.91 -11.82 7.40
CA ALA A 122 -3.92 -11.47 6.40
C ALA A 122 -3.54 -9.98 6.51
N TYR A 123 -2.25 -9.70 6.38
CA TYR A 123 -1.71 -8.34 6.45
C TYR A 123 -1.08 -7.96 5.12
N VAL A 124 -1.21 -6.68 4.77
CA VAL A 124 -0.66 -6.08 3.56
C VAL A 124 -0.06 -4.74 3.92
N PHE A 125 1.16 -4.49 3.44
CA PHE A 125 1.84 -3.21 3.59
C PHE A 125 2.21 -2.70 2.21
N GLU A 126 1.96 -1.41 1.96
CA GLU A 126 2.30 -0.76 0.68
C GLU A 126 3.20 0.47 0.89
N ILE A 127 4.09 0.70 -0.07
CA ILE A 127 4.92 1.89 -0.18
C ILE A 127 4.99 2.33 -1.63
N ILE A 128 4.96 3.65 -1.84
CA ILE A 128 5.30 4.29 -3.11
C ILE A 128 6.60 5.04 -2.91
N ALA A 129 7.62 4.68 -3.68
CA ALA A 129 8.95 5.25 -3.55
C ALA A 129 9.67 5.30 -4.90
N VAL A 130 10.66 6.20 -4.98
CA VAL A 130 11.59 6.29 -6.11
C VAL A 130 12.76 5.36 -5.86
N CYS A 131 13.09 4.52 -6.84
CA CYS A 131 14.24 3.62 -6.77
C CYS A 131 15.48 4.30 -7.38
N PRO A 132 16.62 4.42 -6.68
CA PRO A 132 17.81 5.08 -7.21
C PRO A 132 18.61 4.23 -8.20
N ALA A 133 18.41 2.91 -8.22
CA ALA A 133 19.20 1.95 -8.99
C ALA A 133 18.32 1.09 -9.91
N ASP A 134 18.96 0.22 -10.69
CA ASP A 134 18.32 -0.77 -11.57
C ASP A 134 17.88 -2.04 -10.82
N PHE A 135 18.08 -2.05 -9.50
CA PHE A 135 17.61 -3.07 -8.59
C PHE A 135 17.03 -2.44 -7.32
N LEU A 136 16.16 -3.18 -6.65
CA LEU A 136 15.57 -2.85 -5.37
C LEU A 136 15.63 -4.07 -4.46
N GLN A 137 16.10 -3.88 -3.24
CA GLN A 137 16.03 -4.91 -2.22
C GLN A 137 14.89 -4.64 -1.25
N ILE A 138 14.06 -5.64 -1.01
CA ILE A 138 13.05 -5.59 0.05
C ILE A 138 13.50 -6.54 1.16
N CYS A 139 13.78 -5.99 2.33
CA CYS A 139 14.42 -6.74 3.40
C CYS A 139 13.53 -6.87 4.63
N LEU A 140 13.49 -8.08 5.18
CA LEU A 140 12.89 -8.43 6.45
C LEU A 140 13.99 -8.49 7.51
N VAL A 141 13.87 -7.68 8.56
CA VAL A 141 14.86 -7.55 9.63
C VAL A 141 14.31 -8.12 10.93
N ASN A 142 15.01 -9.11 11.46
CA ASN A 142 14.63 -9.82 12.67
C ASN A 142 14.90 -8.98 13.92
N LYS A 143 13.90 -8.81 14.78
CA LYS A 143 13.98 -8.06 16.05
C LYS A 143 14.09 -8.97 17.28
N GLY A 144 14.27 -10.27 17.09
CA GLY A 144 14.22 -11.28 18.15
C GLY A 144 12.81 -11.60 18.66
N SER A 145 11.76 -11.07 18.01
CA SER A 145 10.37 -11.25 18.43
C SER A 145 9.60 -12.19 17.48
N GLY A 146 10.13 -13.38 17.25
CA GLY A 146 9.58 -14.36 16.31
C GLY A 146 10.30 -14.36 14.96
N THR A 147 9.89 -15.27 14.08
CA THR A 147 10.57 -15.51 12.80
C THR A 147 10.00 -14.62 11.70
N PRO A 148 10.80 -13.79 11.01
CA PRO A 148 10.33 -13.05 9.85
C PRO A 148 9.86 -13.99 8.74
N PHE A 149 8.75 -13.66 8.10
CA PHE A 149 8.19 -14.43 7.00
C PHE A 149 7.49 -13.52 5.99
N ILE A 150 7.22 -14.02 4.79
CA ILE A 150 6.48 -13.30 3.74
C ILE A 150 5.71 -14.31 2.88
N SER A 151 4.47 -13.97 2.51
CA SER A 151 3.62 -14.78 1.63
C SER A 151 3.62 -14.26 0.19
N GLY A 152 3.88 -12.97 0.00
CA GLY A 152 3.99 -12.43 -1.35
C GLY A 152 4.61 -11.05 -1.44
N LEU A 153 5.19 -10.76 -2.60
CA LEU A 153 5.81 -9.48 -2.91
C LEU A 153 5.41 -9.02 -4.31
N ASP A 154 4.83 -7.82 -4.42
CA ASP A 154 4.46 -7.21 -5.69
C ASP A 154 5.22 -5.90 -5.92
N LEU A 155 5.55 -5.63 -7.18
CA LEU A 155 6.05 -4.35 -7.64
C LEU A 155 5.27 -3.91 -8.89
N ARG A 156 4.84 -2.65 -8.88
CA ARG A 156 4.08 -2.00 -9.95
C ARG A 156 4.78 -0.70 -10.33
N SER A 157 5.11 -0.55 -11.61
CA SER A 157 5.69 0.70 -12.12
C SER A 157 4.58 1.76 -12.21
N LEU A 158 4.87 2.93 -11.65
CA LEU A 158 4.03 4.12 -11.74
C LEU A 158 4.69 5.11 -12.71
N THR A 159 3.88 5.91 -13.38
CA THR A 159 4.37 7.03 -14.17
C THR A 159 4.88 8.14 -13.23
N SER A 160 5.81 8.97 -13.71
CA SER A 160 6.52 9.95 -12.87
C SER A 160 5.61 11.07 -12.33
N ASP A 161 4.53 11.35 -13.05
CA ASP A 161 3.50 12.34 -12.72
C ASP A 161 2.56 11.87 -11.60
N LEU A 162 2.44 10.57 -11.35
CA LEU A 162 1.59 10.06 -10.27
C LEU A 162 2.25 10.20 -8.90
N TYR A 163 1.51 10.62 -7.87
CA TYR A 163 1.99 10.77 -6.50
C TYR A 163 3.29 11.60 -6.42
N LEU A 164 3.23 12.88 -6.78
CA LEU A 164 4.39 13.78 -6.80
C LEU A 164 5.09 13.91 -5.44
N GLU A 165 4.34 13.65 -4.37
CA GLU A 165 4.80 13.63 -3.00
C GLU A 165 5.76 12.46 -2.72
N ALA A 166 5.74 11.39 -3.51
CA ALA A 166 6.78 10.35 -3.50
C ALA A 166 7.93 10.75 -4.43
N ASN A 167 9.09 11.08 -3.86
CA ASN A 167 10.27 11.54 -4.59
C ASN A 167 11.56 11.02 -3.92
N VAL A 168 12.72 11.55 -4.32
CA VAL A 168 14.02 11.07 -3.84
C VAL A 168 14.28 11.33 -2.36
N THR A 169 13.59 12.30 -1.74
CA THR A 169 13.79 12.65 -0.32
C THR A 169 12.76 12.01 0.60
N GLN A 170 11.64 11.50 0.06
CA GLN A 170 10.58 10.91 0.86
C GLN A 170 9.74 9.90 0.08
N SER A 171 9.21 8.92 0.80
CA SER A 171 8.28 7.90 0.30
C SER A 171 6.89 8.08 0.88
N LEU A 172 5.89 7.49 0.23
CA LEU A 172 4.52 7.41 0.74
C LEU A 172 4.26 5.99 1.22
N VAL A 173 4.16 5.79 2.53
CA VAL A 173 3.76 4.50 3.12
C VAL A 173 2.26 4.51 3.30
N LEU A 174 1.53 3.60 2.64
CA LEU A 174 0.08 3.54 2.80
C LEU A 174 -0.24 3.20 4.24
N LEU A 175 -1.06 4.03 4.89
CA LEU A 175 -1.43 3.83 6.28
C LEU A 175 -2.17 2.49 6.41
N SER A 176 -1.83 1.66 7.39
CA SER A 176 -2.39 0.32 7.50
C SER A 176 -2.87 0.05 8.92
N PHE A 177 -4.19 0.02 9.12
CA PHE A 177 -4.86 -0.41 10.35
C PHE A 177 -6.23 -0.98 10.03
N PHE A 178 -6.73 -1.87 10.88
CA PHE A 178 -8.03 -2.51 10.69
C PHE A 178 -9.15 -1.61 11.18
N ARG A 179 -10.20 -1.49 10.36
CA ARG A 179 -11.51 -0.91 10.70
C ARG A 179 -12.51 -2.03 10.88
N ASP A 180 -13.59 -1.79 11.64
CA ASP A 180 -14.48 -2.83 12.18
C ASP A 180 -15.05 -3.82 11.14
N THR A 181 -15.33 -3.33 9.93
CA THR A 181 -15.96 -4.13 8.85
C THR A 181 -15.05 -4.33 7.64
N VAL A 182 -13.76 -4.02 7.77
CA VAL A 182 -12.81 -4.01 6.66
C VAL A 182 -11.90 -5.23 6.70
N GLY A 183 -11.78 -5.94 5.57
CA GLY A 183 -11.08 -7.24 5.49
C GLY A 183 -9.55 -7.16 5.49
N PHE A 184 -8.95 -5.99 5.26
CA PHE A 184 -7.51 -5.77 5.31
C PHE A 184 -7.16 -4.42 5.95
N GLY A 185 -5.94 -4.31 6.47
CA GLY A 185 -5.43 -3.05 7.04
C GLY A 185 -5.19 -1.85 6.10
N PRO A 186 -4.86 -1.98 4.79
CA PRO A 186 -4.45 -0.83 3.97
C PRO A 186 -5.54 0.24 3.77
N ASN A 187 -5.27 1.50 4.12
CA ASN A 187 -6.22 2.61 4.07
C ASN A 187 -6.31 3.27 2.68
N ARG A 188 -6.73 2.48 1.69
CA ARG A 188 -7.17 2.95 0.37
C ARG A 188 -8.60 2.49 0.15
N TYR A 189 -9.53 3.44 0.19
CA TYR A 189 -10.95 3.16 0.26
C TYR A 189 -11.73 3.69 -0.94
N HIS A 190 -12.73 2.93 -1.35
CA HIS A 190 -13.87 3.44 -2.11
C HIS A 190 -15.13 3.42 -1.23
N PHE A 191 -16.06 4.33 -1.49
CA PHE A 191 -17.31 4.50 -0.77
C PHE A 191 -18.46 4.04 -1.64
N GLY A 192 -19.06 2.90 -1.31
CA GLY A 192 -20.09 2.30 -2.12
C GLY A 192 -20.38 0.85 -1.78
N THR A 193 -21.13 0.18 -2.65
CA THR A 193 -21.75 -1.10 -2.35
C THR A 193 -20.92 -2.34 -2.69
N ASN A 194 -19.81 -2.19 -3.42
CA ASN A 194 -18.98 -3.33 -3.82
C ASN A 194 -18.18 -3.86 -2.64
N TYR A 195 -18.41 -5.10 -2.23
CA TYR A 195 -17.64 -5.75 -1.16
C TYR A 195 -16.32 -6.36 -1.67
N GLN A 196 -16.13 -6.44 -2.98
CA GLN A 196 -14.89 -6.92 -3.57
C GLN A 196 -13.89 -5.77 -3.72
N HIS A 197 -12.61 -6.10 -3.56
CA HIS A 197 -11.53 -5.16 -3.80
C HIS A 197 -11.50 -4.76 -5.27
N ILE A 198 -11.63 -3.46 -5.56
CA ILE A 198 -11.39 -2.92 -6.89
C ILE A 198 -9.87 -2.84 -7.07
N ARG A 199 -9.36 -3.53 -8.09
CA ARG A 199 -7.94 -3.60 -8.44
C ARG A 199 -7.80 -3.98 -9.92
N PHE A 200 -6.64 -4.45 -10.35
CA PHE A 200 -6.46 -4.91 -11.72
C PHE A 200 -7.51 -5.99 -12.12
N PRO A 201 -8.13 -5.89 -13.32
CA PRO A 201 -7.81 -4.96 -14.41
C PRO A 201 -8.49 -3.59 -14.36
N ASP A 202 -9.39 -3.33 -13.40
CA ASP A 202 -10.06 -2.02 -13.29
C ASP A 202 -9.08 -0.89 -12.92
N ASP A 203 -8.12 -1.20 -12.05
CA ASP A 203 -6.99 -0.32 -11.73
C ASP A 203 -5.72 -0.79 -12.49
N PRO A 204 -5.21 0.00 -13.47
CA PRO A 204 -4.05 -0.39 -14.28
C PRO A 204 -2.74 -0.43 -13.48
N TYR A 205 -2.68 0.18 -12.30
CA TYR A 205 -1.54 0.12 -11.38
C TYR A 205 -1.69 -0.96 -10.31
N ASP A 206 -2.77 -1.76 -10.38
CA ASP A 206 -3.09 -2.85 -9.44
C ASP A 206 -3.09 -2.40 -7.97
N ARG A 207 -3.48 -1.15 -7.71
CA ARG A 207 -3.78 -0.69 -6.35
C ARG A 207 -5.01 -1.42 -5.84
N MET A 208 -4.98 -1.79 -4.57
CA MET A 208 -6.12 -2.41 -3.90
C MET A 208 -6.97 -1.31 -3.27
N TRP A 209 -8.18 -1.12 -3.79
CA TRP A 209 -9.21 -0.29 -3.20
C TRP A 209 -10.21 -1.19 -2.49
N GLN A 210 -10.35 -1.01 -1.19
CA GLN A 210 -11.34 -1.74 -0.40
C GLN A 210 -12.53 -0.85 -0.06
N ARG A 211 -13.67 -1.47 0.23
CA ARG A 211 -14.84 -0.73 0.69
C ARG A 211 -14.53 -0.06 2.03
N TYR A 212 -14.97 1.18 2.20
CA TYR A 212 -14.98 1.80 3.51
C TYR A 212 -15.94 1.07 4.48
N GLU A 213 -15.74 1.28 5.78
CA GLU A 213 -16.55 0.63 6.79
C GLU A 213 -18.02 1.08 6.73
N ASN A 214 -18.92 0.23 7.25
CA ASN A 214 -20.31 0.62 7.41
C ASN A 214 -20.42 1.64 8.56
N VAL A 215 -20.76 2.88 8.22
CA VAL A 215 -21.01 3.94 9.19
C VAL A 215 -22.52 4.08 9.39
N ASP A 216 -22.96 3.98 10.65
CA ASP A 216 -24.36 4.18 11.02
C ASP A 216 -24.83 5.58 10.60
N GLY A 217 -25.98 5.63 9.95
CA GLY A 217 -26.54 6.87 9.42
C GLY A 217 -25.94 7.31 8.09
N TRP A 218 -25.10 6.51 7.43
CA TRP A 218 -24.69 6.76 6.05
C TRP A 218 -25.40 5.81 5.08
N THR A 219 -25.50 6.23 3.82
CA THR A 219 -26.02 5.41 2.73
C THR A 219 -25.19 5.59 1.47
N ASP A 220 -25.12 4.54 0.66
CA ASP A 220 -24.36 4.52 -0.58
C ASP A 220 -25.23 4.98 -1.76
N VAL A 221 -24.68 5.88 -2.58
CA VAL A 221 -25.27 6.40 -3.80
C VAL A 221 -24.49 5.86 -5.00
N PRO A 222 -25.05 4.93 -5.80
CA PRO A 222 -24.41 4.45 -7.02
C PRO A 222 -24.69 5.38 -8.21
N ASN A 223 -23.85 5.31 -9.24
CA ASN A 223 -24.14 5.89 -10.55
C ASN A 223 -25.31 5.16 -11.23
N LYS A 224 -26.55 5.60 -10.95
CA LYS A 224 -27.78 5.03 -11.52
C LYS A 224 -27.92 5.27 -13.02
N SER A 225 -27.25 6.30 -13.55
CA SER A 225 -27.37 6.68 -14.96
C SER A 225 -26.63 5.72 -15.90
N ASN A 226 -25.72 4.90 -15.38
CA ASN A 226 -24.73 4.15 -16.15
C ASN A 226 -23.91 5.03 -17.12
N GLY A 227 -23.89 6.35 -16.91
CA GLY A 227 -23.11 7.28 -17.70
C GLY A 227 -21.61 7.10 -17.47
N GLU A 228 -20.82 7.48 -18.48
CA GLU A 228 -19.36 7.41 -18.42
C GLU A 228 -18.81 8.40 -17.39
N ILE A 229 -18.01 7.90 -16.45
CA ILE A 229 -17.20 8.73 -15.56
C ILE A 229 -16.08 9.33 -16.42
N LYS A 230 -16.05 10.65 -16.49
CA LYS A 230 -15.04 11.39 -17.26
C LYS A 230 -13.69 11.36 -16.54
N ASN A 231 -12.63 11.61 -17.28
CA ASN A 231 -11.31 11.80 -16.68
C ASN A 231 -11.21 13.17 -16.02
N SER A 232 -10.59 13.23 -14.85
CA SER A 232 -10.25 14.49 -14.19
C SER A 232 -9.14 15.21 -14.96
N THR A 233 -9.21 16.53 -15.07
CA THR A 233 -8.27 17.33 -15.86
C THR A 233 -6.92 17.58 -15.19
N ASN A 234 -6.80 17.34 -13.87
CA ASN A 234 -5.60 17.61 -13.07
C ASN A 234 -5.40 16.53 -11.98
N ASP A 235 -5.64 15.27 -12.32
CA ASP A 235 -5.49 14.16 -11.39
C ASP A 235 -4.11 13.51 -11.54
N ASN A 236 -3.27 13.68 -10.51
CA ASN A 236 -1.95 13.06 -10.39
C ASN A 236 -2.00 11.76 -9.57
N TYR A 237 -3.16 11.14 -9.47
CA TYR A 237 -3.36 9.90 -8.72
C TYR A 237 -4.11 8.87 -9.58
N ASP A 238 -4.94 9.30 -10.53
CA ASP A 238 -5.53 8.46 -11.59
C ASP A 238 -6.38 7.31 -11.01
N ALA A 239 -7.28 7.64 -10.08
CA ALA A 239 -8.18 6.66 -9.49
C ALA A 239 -9.08 6.05 -10.57
N PRO A 240 -9.28 4.72 -10.60
CA PRO A 240 -9.99 4.06 -11.68
C PRO A 240 -11.47 4.44 -11.69
N SER A 241 -12.08 4.49 -12.88
CA SER A 241 -13.51 4.83 -13.01
C SER A 241 -14.44 3.97 -12.16
N ALA A 242 -14.07 2.69 -11.92
CA ALA A 242 -14.81 1.78 -11.06
C ALA A 242 -14.92 2.27 -9.61
N VAL A 243 -13.89 2.92 -9.08
CA VAL A 243 -13.89 3.53 -7.74
C VAL A 243 -14.79 4.77 -7.69
N MET A 244 -14.86 5.52 -8.79
CA MET A 244 -15.62 6.75 -8.89
C MET A 244 -17.12 6.54 -9.23
N ARG A 245 -17.60 5.30 -9.31
CA ARG A 245 -19.00 4.98 -9.67
C ARG A 245 -19.96 4.93 -8.49
N SER A 246 -19.47 5.17 -7.29
CA SER A 246 -20.26 5.22 -6.07
C SER A 246 -19.73 6.30 -5.14
N ALA A 247 -20.59 6.74 -4.23
CA ALA A 247 -20.23 7.60 -3.11
C ALA A 247 -21.05 7.20 -1.88
N SER A 248 -20.62 7.61 -0.70
CA SER A 248 -21.48 7.59 0.50
C SER A 248 -21.92 9.00 0.85
N ILE A 249 -23.12 9.12 1.42
CA ILE A 249 -23.70 10.36 1.94
C ILE A 249 -24.23 10.12 3.37
N PRO A 250 -24.27 11.13 4.23
CA PRO A 250 -24.98 11.02 5.49
C PRO A 250 -26.50 11.12 5.26
N VAL A 251 -27.28 10.36 6.04
CA VAL A 251 -28.74 10.29 5.96
C VAL A 251 -29.34 11.39 6.83
N ASN A 252 -30.06 12.33 6.21
CA ASN A 252 -30.72 13.46 6.89
C ASN A 252 -29.76 14.32 7.74
N ASP A 253 -28.47 14.34 7.43
CA ASP A 253 -27.47 15.19 8.08
C ASP A 253 -26.80 16.11 7.04
N SER A 254 -26.31 17.24 7.54
CA SER A 254 -25.50 18.22 6.80
C SER A 254 -24.01 17.98 6.96
N ARG A 255 -23.58 17.08 7.87
CA ARG A 255 -22.18 16.86 8.21
C ARG A 255 -21.79 15.39 8.05
N MET A 256 -20.57 15.17 7.58
CA MET A 256 -19.94 13.87 7.47
C MET A 256 -18.50 13.97 7.98
N ASP A 257 -18.17 13.20 9.02
CA ASP A 257 -16.83 13.18 9.62
C ASP A 257 -16.17 11.81 9.40
N LEU A 258 -14.92 11.80 8.96
CA LEU A 258 -14.09 10.60 8.82
C LEU A 258 -12.86 10.75 9.68
N SER A 259 -12.74 9.94 10.73
CA SER A 259 -11.55 9.95 11.59
C SER A 259 -10.55 8.88 11.18
N TRP A 260 -9.28 9.16 11.47
CA TRP A 260 -8.22 8.18 11.49
C TRP A 260 -7.20 8.56 12.56
N SER A 261 -6.44 7.58 13.01
CA SER A 261 -5.32 7.80 13.91
C SER A 261 -4.07 7.13 13.36
N SER A 262 -2.92 7.51 13.90
CA SER A 262 -1.70 6.77 13.65
C SER A 262 -1.81 5.37 14.25
N ASP A 263 -1.52 4.32 13.47
CA ASP A 263 -1.39 2.99 14.03
C ASP A 263 -0.14 2.92 14.94
N SER A 264 -0.36 2.50 16.19
CA SER A 264 0.71 2.18 17.15
C SER A 264 1.76 1.21 16.58
N SER A 265 1.39 0.34 15.63
CA SER A 265 2.28 -0.64 14.99
C SER A 265 3.26 -0.01 13.99
N MET A 266 2.94 1.15 13.42
CA MET A 266 3.71 1.75 12.33
C MET A 266 4.95 2.53 12.79
N ASN A 267 5.19 2.60 14.12
CA ASN A 267 6.25 3.38 14.76
C ASN A 267 6.43 4.74 14.06
N VAL A 268 5.38 5.55 14.15
CA VAL A 268 5.18 6.76 13.33
C VAL A 268 6.19 7.88 13.62
N GLY A 269 7.10 7.68 14.57
CA GLY A 269 8.08 8.66 15.00
C GLY A 269 7.45 9.81 15.80
N VAL A 270 8.23 10.87 15.99
CA VAL A 270 7.76 12.12 16.59
C VAL A 270 7.19 12.98 15.48
N ASP A 271 5.93 13.41 15.64
CA ASP A 271 5.26 14.37 14.77
C ASP A 271 5.12 13.90 13.30
N PRO A 272 4.42 12.76 13.07
CA PRO A 272 4.26 12.21 11.72
C PRO A 272 3.50 13.17 10.81
N LYS A 273 3.83 13.08 9.52
CA LYS A 273 3.09 13.76 8.45
C LYS A 273 2.26 12.75 7.68
N PHE A 274 1.01 13.09 7.45
CA PHE A 274 0.09 12.31 6.62
C PHE A 274 -0.26 13.09 5.36
N PHE A 275 -0.34 12.37 4.25
CA PHE A 275 -0.78 12.88 2.96
C PHE A 275 -2.11 12.24 2.63
N LEU A 276 -3.12 13.08 2.36
CA LEU A 276 -4.48 12.66 2.06
C LEU A 276 -4.81 12.95 0.60
N VAL A 277 -5.54 12.03 -0.01
CA VAL A 277 -6.17 12.21 -1.32
C VAL A 277 -7.64 11.86 -1.20
N LEU A 278 -8.52 12.85 -1.43
CA LEU A 278 -9.96 12.73 -1.32
C LEU A 278 -10.61 12.87 -2.68
N TYR A 279 -11.48 11.93 -3.03
CA TYR A 279 -12.07 11.84 -4.36
C TYR A 279 -13.58 12.05 -4.29
N PHE A 280 -14.08 12.91 -5.18
CA PHE A 280 -15.48 13.31 -5.24
C PHE A 280 -16.01 13.21 -6.66
N ALA A 281 -17.17 12.59 -6.84
CA ALA A 281 -17.93 12.66 -8.08
C ALA A 281 -19.42 12.85 -7.75
N GLU A 282 -20.09 13.78 -8.44
CA GLU A 282 -21.55 13.85 -8.39
C GLU A 282 -22.12 12.77 -9.30
N LEU A 283 -22.99 11.92 -8.73
CA LEU A 283 -23.50 10.71 -9.37
C LEU A 283 -24.99 10.80 -9.69
N GLU A 284 -25.65 11.83 -9.17
CA GLU A 284 -27.07 12.09 -9.39
C GLU A 284 -27.23 13.24 -10.40
N ALA A 285 -28.06 13.04 -11.42
CA ALA A 285 -28.39 14.09 -12.39
C ALA A 285 -29.46 15.02 -11.82
N VAL A 286 -29.10 15.75 -10.77
CA VAL A 286 -29.98 16.63 -9.97
C VAL A 286 -29.83 18.09 -10.37
N GLN A 287 -30.91 18.87 -10.22
CA GLN A 287 -30.88 20.32 -10.43
C GLN A 287 -30.53 21.07 -9.15
N GLU A 288 -30.78 20.42 -8.01
CA GLU A 288 -30.46 20.86 -6.68
C GLU A 288 -28.95 21.04 -6.49
N LEU A 289 -28.57 22.10 -5.78
CA LEU A 289 -27.16 22.38 -5.51
C LEU A 289 -26.65 21.46 -4.40
N ARG A 290 -25.59 20.70 -4.70
CA ARG A 290 -24.70 20.11 -3.70
C ARG A 290 -23.49 21.00 -3.51
N GLN A 291 -23.33 21.55 -2.31
CA GLN A 291 -22.23 22.44 -1.97
C GLN A 291 -21.81 22.29 -0.50
N PHE A 292 -20.55 21.97 -0.25
CA PHE A 292 -20.04 21.73 1.10
C PHE A 292 -18.60 22.24 1.27
N ASP A 293 -18.22 22.57 2.51
CA ASP A 293 -16.85 22.83 2.89
C ASP A 293 -16.13 21.50 3.20
N VAL A 294 -14.85 21.43 2.86
CA VAL A 294 -13.97 20.27 3.12
C VAL A 294 -12.84 20.75 4.00
N SER A 295 -12.64 20.12 5.15
CA SER A 295 -11.58 20.48 6.10
C SER A 295 -10.94 19.24 6.71
N VAL A 296 -9.70 19.40 7.16
CA VAL A 296 -8.95 18.41 7.95
C VAL A 296 -8.50 19.09 9.24
N ASP A 297 -8.89 18.54 10.40
CA ASP A 297 -8.62 19.10 11.72
C ASP A 297 -9.05 20.57 11.84
N ASN A 298 -10.22 20.89 11.28
CA ASN A 298 -10.77 22.25 11.16
C ASN A 298 -9.96 23.21 10.27
N ASN A 299 -8.91 22.75 9.59
CA ASN A 299 -8.20 23.52 8.58
C ASN A 299 -8.85 23.31 7.20
N PRO A 300 -9.27 24.37 6.49
CA PRO A 300 -9.98 24.24 5.23
C PRO A 300 -9.08 23.72 4.10
N LEU A 301 -9.52 22.69 3.39
CA LEU A 301 -8.96 22.23 2.11
C LEU A 301 -9.70 22.83 0.91
N ALA A 302 -11.03 22.95 1.00
CA ALA A 302 -11.86 23.62 0.00
C ALA A 302 -13.07 24.25 0.69
N SER A 303 -13.50 25.42 0.22
CA SER A 303 -14.72 26.07 0.69
C SER A 303 -15.74 26.18 -0.43
N ALA A 304 -17.02 26.03 -0.07
CA ALA A 304 -18.15 26.04 -1.00
C ALA A 304 -17.92 25.12 -2.22
N PHE A 305 -17.31 23.94 -1.98
CA PHE A 305 -16.98 22.97 -3.00
C PHE A 305 -18.23 22.31 -3.54
N SER A 306 -18.34 22.25 -4.87
CA SER A 306 -19.44 21.60 -5.58
C SER A 306 -18.89 20.59 -6.59
N PRO A 307 -19.08 19.28 -6.37
CA PRO A 307 -18.69 18.26 -7.33
C PRO A 307 -19.51 18.38 -8.63
N LYS A 308 -18.94 17.94 -9.75
CA LYS A 308 -19.58 18.01 -11.07
C LYS A 308 -20.09 16.63 -11.49
N PHE A 309 -21.25 16.60 -12.15
CA PHE A 309 -21.90 15.36 -12.56
C PHE A 309 -20.99 14.52 -13.47
N LEU A 310 -20.70 13.29 -13.01
CA LEU A 310 -19.81 12.30 -13.64
C LEU A 310 -18.40 12.84 -13.98
N LEU A 311 -17.94 13.87 -13.28
CA LEU A 311 -16.60 14.41 -13.41
C LEU A 311 -15.89 14.37 -12.05
N PRO A 312 -15.00 13.38 -11.83
CA PRO A 312 -14.16 13.29 -10.65
C PRO A 312 -13.41 14.59 -10.38
N THR A 313 -13.36 14.97 -9.11
CA THR A 313 -12.49 16.03 -8.60
C THR A 313 -11.72 15.47 -7.42
N VAL A 314 -10.44 15.83 -7.35
CA VAL A 314 -9.53 15.37 -6.31
C VAL A 314 -9.09 16.56 -5.46
N LEU A 315 -9.16 16.40 -4.14
CA LEU A 315 -8.58 17.33 -3.17
C LEU A 315 -7.50 16.59 -2.41
N SER A 316 -6.32 17.19 -2.25
CA SER A 316 -5.23 16.60 -1.49
C SER A 316 -4.64 17.59 -0.49
N GLY A 317 -4.00 17.06 0.55
CA GLY A 317 -3.46 17.88 1.63
C GLY A 317 -2.48 17.11 2.50
N ILE A 318 -1.62 17.85 3.19
CA ILE A 318 -0.71 17.30 4.21
C ILE A 318 -1.17 17.77 5.57
N VAL A 319 -1.26 16.85 6.51
CA VAL A 319 -1.53 17.12 7.92
C VAL A 319 -0.39 16.56 8.78
N GLN A 320 -0.20 17.14 9.96
CA GLN A 320 0.91 16.84 10.84
C GLN A 320 0.41 16.65 12.28
N GLY A 321 1.00 15.68 12.96
CA GLY A 321 0.70 15.37 14.36
C GLY A 321 0.39 13.89 14.57
N SER A 322 0.48 13.44 15.82
CA SER A 322 0.22 12.04 16.21
C SER A 322 -1.17 11.82 16.83
N ASN A 323 -2.00 12.87 16.90
CA ASN A 323 -3.33 12.78 17.48
C ASN A 323 -4.30 12.13 16.50
N GLU A 324 -5.50 11.80 16.96
CA GLU A 324 -6.59 11.50 16.05
C GLU A 324 -6.85 12.70 15.15
N HIS A 325 -6.98 12.43 13.85
CA HIS A 325 -7.28 13.41 12.82
C HIS A 325 -8.69 13.17 12.29
N SER A 326 -9.31 14.23 11.76
CA SER A 326 -10.65 14.14 11.20
C SER A 326 -10.80 14.94 9.91
N ILE A 327 -11.33 14.29 8.87
CA ILE A 327 -11.86 14.94 7.67
C ILE A 327 -13.31 15.30 7.96
N SER A 328 -13.67 16.57 7.80
CA SER A 328 -15.05 17.03 7.93
C SER A 328 -15.56 17.58 6.60
N LEU A 329 -16.69 17.04 6.13
CA LEU A 329 -17.48 17.58 5.04
C LEU A 329 -18.74 18.21 5.62
N VAL A 330 -18.97 19.50 5.38
CA VAL A 330 -20.10 20.24 5.97
C VAL A 330 -20.86 20.97 4.87
N ALA A 331 -22.13 20.61 4.66
CA ALA A 331 -23.00 21.30 3.73
C ALA A 331 -23.13 22.78 4.09
N THR A 332 -22.99 23.63 3.09
CA THR A 332 -23.23 25.07 3.24
C THR A 332 -24.72 25.36 3.41
N SER A 333 -25.06 26.55 3.89
CA SER A 333 -26.47 26.99 4.01
C SER A 333 -27.21 27.06 2.66
N ASN A 334 -26.49 27.09 1.54
CA ASN A 334 -27.05 27.13 0.20
C ASN A 334 -27.26 25.74 -0.40
N SER A 335 -26.75 24.68 0.24
CA SER A 335 -26.85 23.31 -0.26
C SER A 335 -28.22 22.72 0.03
N ALA A 336 -28.86 22.19 -1.00
CA ALA A 336 -30.08 21.40 -0.85
C ALA A 336 -29.78 19.90 -0.64
N LEU A 337 -28.54 19.48 -0.91
CA LEU A 337 -28.09 18.10 -0.85
C LEU A 337 -26.97 17.92 0.17
N GLN A 338 -26.85 16.71 0.71
CA GLN A 338 -25.83 16.33 1.70
C GLN A 338 -24.42 16.34 1.09
N PRO A 339 -23.33 16.41 1.89
CA PRO A 339 -22.01 16.13 1.35
C PRO A 339 -21.91 14.68 0.85
N LEU A 340 -20.93 14.40 -0.01
CA LEU A 340 -20.62 13.06 -0.50
C LEU A 340 -19.12 12.84 -0.57
N ILE A 341 -18.67 11.58 -0.59
CA ILE A 341 -17.29 11.19 -0.92
C ILE A 341 -17.30 9.88 -1.71
N SER A 342 -16.42 9.76 -2.70
CA SER A 342 -16.32 8.56 -3.56
C SER A 342 -15.15 7.66 -3.18
N ALA A 343 -14.02 8.23 -2.80
CA ALA A 343 -12.82 7.48 -2.43
C ALA A 343 -11.91 8.29 -1.52
N MET A 344 -11.00 7.60 -0.82
CA MET A 344 -9.90 8.25 -0.12
C MET A 344 -8.66 7.37 -0.02
N GLU A 345 -7.51 8.03 0.05
CA GLU A 345 -6.21 7.43 0.35
C GLU A 345 -5.53 8.20 1.46
N ILE A 346 -4.93 7.48 2.41
CA ILE A 346 -4.18 8.08 3.52
C ILE A 346 -2.78 7.45 3.56
N TYR A 347 -1.77 8.28 3.33
CA TYR A 347 -0.37 7.90 3.37
C TYR A 347 0.33 8.56 4.54
N MET A 348 1.34 7.89 5.08
CA MET A 348 2.37 8.51 5.91
C MET A 348 3.54 8.93 5.01
N LEU A 349 3.98 10.19 5.13
CA LEU A 349 5.21 10.63 4.49
C LEU A 349 6.39 10.13 5.31
N ARG A 350 7.26 9.38 4.66
CA ARG A 350 8.44 8.81 5.30
C ARG A 350 9.71 9.34 4.67
N PRO A 351 10.53 10.12 5.41
CA PRO A 351 11.81 10.61 4.92
C PRO A 351 12.75 9.46 4.51
N VAL A 352 13.49 9.68 3.43
CA VAL A 352 14.59 8.83 3.00
C VAL A 352 15.86 9.36 3.69
N ASN A 353 16.28 8.67 4.76
CA ASN A 353 17.37 9.13 5.62
C ASN A 353 18.70 8.42 5.31
N GLU A 354 18.63 7.25 4.68
CA GLU A 354 19.78 6.41 4.37
C GLU A 354 20.09 6.49 2.87
N SER A 355 21.38 6.63 2.55
CA SER A 355 21.88 6.58 1.17
C SER A 355 22.38 5.18 0.87
N THR A 356 21.99 4.62 -0.28
CA THR A 356 22.51 3.33 -0.74
C THR A 356 23.98 3.43 -1.08
N THR A 357 24.69 2.29 -1.09
CA THR A 357 25.99 2.19 -1.76
C THR A 357 25.85 2.62 -3.22
N ASP A 358 26.91 3.19 -3.81
CA ASP A 358 26.91 3.51 -5.24
C ASP A 358 26.52 2.27 -6.06
N SER A 359 25.66 2.46 -7.06
CA SER A 359 25.07 1.34 -7.81
C SER A 359 26.11 0.45 -8.50
N LEU A 360 27.22 1.02 -8.98
CA LEU A 360 28.28 0.25 -9.63
C LEU A 360 29.07 -0.58 -8.60
N ASP A 361 29.37 0.03 -7.46
CA ASP A 361 30.06 -0.65 -6.36
C ASP A 361 29.17 -1.76 -5.77
N ALA A 362 27.88 -1.49 -5.57
CA ALA A 362 26.92 -2.48 -5.08
C ALA A 362 26.82 -3.67 -6.03
N ASN A 363 26.70 -3.42 -7.34
CA ASN A 363 26.66 -4.49 -8.35
C ASN A 363 27.96 -5.30 -8.40
N ALA A 364 29.12 -4.65 -8.30
CA ALA A 364 30.41 -5.34 -8.24
C ALA A 364 30.51 -6.23 -7.00
N MET A 365 30.09 -5.73 -5.84
CA MET A 365 30.09 -6.47 -4.58
C MET A 365 29.12 -7.66 -4.59
N MET A 366 27.91 -7.49 -5.10
CA MET A 366 26.96 -8.59 -5.30
C MET A 366 27.50 -9.65 -6.27
N THR A 367 28.17 -9.23 -7.35
CA THR A 367 28.82 -10.16 -8.29
C THR A 367 29.91 -10.99 -7.60
N ILE A 368 30.72 -10.37 -6.73
CA ILE A 368 31.73 -11.08 -5.93
C ILE A 368 31.05 -12.06 -4.96
N GLN A 369 30.01 -11.60 -4.25
CA GLN A 369 29.25 -12.43 -3.34
C GLN A 369 28.73 -13.70 -4.02
N GLU A 370 28.08 -13.55 -5.17
CA GLU A 370 27.51 -14.65 -5.97
C GLU A 370 28.62 -15.60 -6.45
N LYS A 371 29.67 -15.05 -7.07
CA LYS A 371 30.78 -15.83 -7.65
C LYS A 371 31.50 -16.71 -6.62
N PHE A 372 31.66 -16.22 -5.39
CA PHE A 372 32.35 -16.95 -4.33
C PHE A 372 31.40 -17.60 -3.32
N SER A 373 30.08 -17.50 -3.54
CA SER A 373 29.04 -18.05 -2.65
C SER A 373 29.28 -17.67 -1.18
N VAL A 374 29.58 -16.39 -0.92
CA VAL A 374 29.95 -15.90 0.42
C VAL A 374 28.74 -15.94 1.35
N LYS A 375 28.74 -16.87 2.31
CA LYS A 375 27.66 -17.01 3.31
C LYS A 375 28.07 -16.39 4.66
N LYS A 376 28.08 -15.05 4.71
CA LYS A 376 28.28 -14.21 5.92
C LYS A 376 27.03 -13.36 6.19
N ASN A 377 27.17 -12.18 6.81
CA ASN A 377 26.13 -11.15 6.85
C ASN A 377 26.03 -10.34 5.54
N TRP A 378 26.53 -10.88 4.42
CA TRP A 378 26.49 -10.22 3.13
C TRP A 378 25.07 -10.35 2.56
N VAL A 379 24.14 -9.57 3.08
CA VAL A 379 22.72 -9.59 2.68
C VAL A 379 22.20 -8.17 2.67
N GLY A 380 21.54 -7.78 1.57
CA GLY A 380 21.11 -6.40 1.37
C GLY A 380 22.21 -5.54 0.74
N ASP A 381 22.19 -4.25 1.04
CA ASP A 381 23.17 -3.28 0.55
C ASP A 381 24.53 -3.49 1.25
N PRO A 382 25.67 -3.37 0.54
CA PRO A 382 26.97 -3.67 1.11
C PRO A 382 27.40 -2.79 2.28
N CYS A 383 27.06 -1.50 2.26
CA CYS A 383 27.60 -0.51 3.18
C CYS A 383 26.53 0.20 4.02
N ALA A 384 25.26 0.11 3.65
CA ALA A 384 24.17 0.87 4.26
C ALA A 384 22.95 0.01 4.68
N PRO A 385 22.22 0.41 5.73
CA PRO A 385 22.69 1.34 6.77
C PRO A 385 23.88 0.74 7.52
N ILE A 386 24.67 1.57 8.21
CA ILE A 386 25.93 1.16 8.87
C ILE A 386 25.73 -0.04 9.81
N SER A 387 24.57 -0.13 10.48
CA SER A 387 24.25 -1.25 11.37
C SER A 387 24.19 -2.61 10.68
N PHE A 388 23.94 -2.64 9.36
CA PHE A 388 23.85 -3.87 8.56
C PHE A 388 24.98 -3.99 7.53
N ALA A 389 26.00 -3.14 7.59
CA ALA A 389 27.12 -3.18 6.67
C ALA A 389 27.81 -4.55 6.67
N TRP A 390 28.25 -4.97 5.49
CA TRP A 390 28.85 -6.29 5.30
C TRP A 390 30.18 -6.42 6.04
N ASN A 391 30.32 -7.51 6.80
CA ASN A 391 31.52 -7.75 7.60
C ASN A 391 32.72 -7.96 6.68
N GLY A 392 33.82 -7.28 7.01
CA GLY A 392 35.08 -7.34 6.27
C GLY A 392 35.24 -6.24 5.22
N LEU A 393 34.24 -5.39 5.00
CA LEU A 393 34.41 -4.14 4.27
C LEU A 393 35.00 -3.07 5.22
N LYS A 394 35.96 -2.29 4.72
CA LYS A 394 36.37 -1.06 5.39
C LYS A 394 35.60 0.08 4.74
N LEU A 395 34.74 0.71 5.53
CA LEU A 395 33.99 1.90 5.15
C LEU A 395 34.91 3.13 5.10
#